data_AF-A0A1G5PSE7-F1
#
_entry.id   AF-A0A1G5PSE7-F1
#
_cell.length_a   1.000
_cell.length_b   1.000
_cell.length_c   1.000
_cell.angle_alpha   90.00
_cell.angle_beta   90.00
_cell.angle_gamma   90.00
#
_symmetry.space_group_name_H-M   'P 1'
#
loop_
_entity.id
_entity.type
_entity.pdbx_description
1 polymer ?
#
loop_
_entity_poly.entity_id
_entity_poly.type
_entity_poly.pdbx_seq_one_letter_code
_entity_poly.pdbx_strand_id
1 'polypeptide(L)'
;MDPTFDVPQVITFAAIAVMGYCLWLVFNLKGRIPGGIVGKSWDTLLWLVGLFAVGYISTPFFSAMPESILRLVVACIFFFGAIYVLITVKLIYRVIQEVMD
;
A
#
# COMPACT_ATOMS: atom_id res chain seq x y z
N MET A 1 -14.13 27.00 21.51
CA MET A 1 -14.17 25.86 20.58
C MET A 1 -13.33 26.26 19.39
N ASP A 2 -12.01 26.09 19.50
CA ASP A 2 -11.13 26.33 18.38
C ASP A 2 -11.28 25.17 17.40
N PRO A 3 -11.69 25.41 16.15
CA PRO A 3 -11.56 24.41 15.10
C PRO A 3 -10.08 24.39 14.69
N THR A 4 -9.18 24.04 15.60
CA THR A 4 -7.83 23.65 15.19
C THR A 4 -8.00 22.35 14.45
N PHE A 5 -8.12 22.45 13.12
CA PHE A 5 -7.97 21.30 12.25
C PHE A 5 -6.64 20.65 12.61
N ASP A 6 -6.70 19.55 13.36
CA ASP A 6 -5.53 18.76 13.66
C ASP A 6 -5.02 18.23 12.32
N VAL A 7 -4.02 18.95 11.79
CA VAL A 7 -3.31 18.62 10.55
C VAL A 7 -2.95 17.13 10.51
N PRO A 8 -2.49 16.49 11.60
CA PRO A 8 -2.24 15.05 11.63
C PRO A 8 -3.50 14.19 11.37
N GLN A 9 -4.66 14.61 11.88
CA GLN A 9 -5.91 13.88 11.75
C GLN A 9 -6.47 13.96 10.32
N VAL A 10 -6.35 15.14 9.69
CA VAL A 10 -6.70 15.34 8.27
C VAL A 10 -5.81 14.49 7.36
N ILE A 11 -4.49 14.47 7.63
CA ILE A 11 -3.53 13.65 6.87
C ILE A 11 -3.85 12.16 7.03
N THR A 12 -4.16 11.71 8.25
CA THR A 12 -4.49 10.30 8.52
C THR A 12 -5.75 9.89 7.74
N PHE A 13 -6.79 10.73 7.77
CA PHE A 13 -8.03 10.47 7.03
C PHE A 13 -7.81 10.45 5.51
N ALA A 14 -7.04 11.40 4.98
CA ALA A 14 -6.65 11.45 3.58
C ALA A 14 -5.82 10.22 3.17
N ALA A 15 -4.89 9.78 4.02
CA ALA A 15 -4.06 8.61 3.74
C ALA A 15 -4.88 7.31 3.68
N ILE A 16 -5.86 7.14 4.59
CA ILE A 16 -6.80 6.02 4.56
C ILE A 16 -7.63 6.05 3.26
N ALA A 17 -8.13 7.23 2.86
CA ALA A 17 -8.89 7.37 1.62
C ALA A 17 -8.06 7.03 0.37
N VAL A 18 -6.82 7.52 0.28
CA VAL A 18 -5.89 7.22 -0.82
C VAL A 18 -5.55 5.73 -0.85
N MET A 19 -5.29 5.11 0.30
CA MET A 19 -4.99 3.67 0.37
C MET A 19 -6.19 2.82 -0.04
N GLY A 20 -7.40 3.21 0.36
CA GLY A 20 -8.65 2.57 -0.09
C GLY A 20 -8.84 2.66 -1.60
N TYR A 21 -8.58 3.83 -2.18
CA TYR A 21 -8.60 4.01 -3.64
C TYR A 21 -7.53 3.16 -4.33
N CYS A 22 -6.32 3.09 -3.79
CA CYS A 22 -5.22 2.28 -4.31
C CYS A 22 -5.59 0.79 -4.31
N LEU A 23 -6.17 0.30 -3.21
CA LEU A 23 -6.65 -1.07 -3.11
C LEU A 23 -7.73 -1.35 -4.18
N TRP A 24 -8.73 -0.47 -4.32
CA TRP A 24 -9.75 -0.61 -5.36
C TRP A 24 -9.15 -0.64 -6.78
N LEU A 25 -8.19 0.24 -7.06
CA LEU A 25 -7.49 0.29 -8.34
C LEU A 25 -6.75 -1.02 -8.63
N VAL A 26 -6.01 -1.57 -7.68
CA VAL A 26 -5.24 -2.82 -7.86
C VAL A 26 -6.16 -4.02 -8.05
N PHE A 27 -7.29 -4.06 -7.34
CA PHE A 27 -8.33 -5.08 -7.56
C PHE A 27 -8.95 -4.96 -8.96
N ASN A 28 -9.30 -3.75 -9.39
CA ASN A 28 -9.93 -3.52 -10.69
C ASN A 28 -8.97 -3.81 -11.86
N LEU A 29 -7.67 -3.47 -11.70
CA LEU A 29 -6.64 -3.78 -12.70
C LEU A 29 -6.33 -5.29 -12.78
N LYS A 30 -6.53 -6.07 -11.71
CA LYS A 30 -6.34 -7.54 -11.73
C LYS A 30 -7.13 -8.20 -12.87
N GLY A 31 -8.30 -7.67 -13.21
CA GLY A 31 -9.16 -8.19 -14.29
C GLY A 31 -8.78 -7.75 -15.70
N ARG A 32 -7.87 -6.76 -15.86
CA ARG A 32 -7.47 -6.20 -17.16
C ARG A 32 -6.05 -6.59 -17.59
N ILE A 33 -5.28 -7.22 -16.71
CA ILE A 33 -3.88 -7.59 -16.99
C ILE A 33 -3.83 -8.98 -17.62
N PRO A 34 -3.17 -9.16 -18.77
CA PRO A 34 -3.05 -10.46 -19.45
C PRO A 34 -2.41 -11.49 -18.51
N GLY A 35 -3.08 -12.65 -18.38
CA GLY A 35 -2.89 -13.67 -17.34
C GLY A 35 -1.63 -14.52 -17.43
N GLY A 36 -0.48 -13.94 -17.78
CA GLY A 36 0.83 -14.59 -17.83
C GLY A 36 1.67 -14.38 -16.56
N ILE A 37 2.99 -14.24 -16.74
CA ILE A 37 3.99 -14.05 -15.67
C ILE A 37 3.71 -12.76 -14.85
N VAL A 38 3.08 -11.76 -15.47
CA VAL A 38 2.65 -10.50 -14.83
C VAL A 38 1.60 -10.75 -13.73
N GLY A 39 0.68 -11.69 -13.94
CA GLY A 39 -0.41 -11.99 -13.00
C GLY A 39 0.06 -12.55 -11.65
N LYS A 40 1.15 -13.32 -11.63
CA LYS A 40 1.70 -13.90 -10.39
C LYS A 40 2.38 -12.85 -9.50
N SER A 41 3.02 -11.85 -10.12
CA SER A 41 3.56 -10.67 -9.42
C SER A 41 2.44 -9.75 -8.92
N TRP A 42 1.32 -9.69 -9.66
CA TRP A 42 0.13 -8.93 -9.28
C TRP A 42 -0.57 -9.46 -8.03
N ASP A 43 -0.65 -10.78 -7.85
CA ASP A 43 -1.22 -11.37 -6.64
C ASP A 43 -0.38 -11.06 -5.39
N THR A 44 0.95 -11.03 -5.55
CA THR A 44 1.87 -10.57 -4.49
C THR A 44 1.68 -9.09 -4.19
N LEU A 45 1.53 -8.25 -5.23
CA LEU A 45 1.26 -6.82 -5.08
C LEU A 45 -0.07 -6.58 -4.32
N LEU A 46 -1.12 -7.33 -4.67
CA LEU A 46 -2.45 -7.25 -4.04
C LEU A 46 -2.38 -7.60 -2.55
N TRP A 47 -1.66 -8.67 -2.19
CA TRP A 47 -1.42 -9.05 -0.80
C TRP A 47 -0.70 -7.95 -0.01
N LEU A 48 0.31 -7.34 -0.62
CA LEU A 48 1.11 -6.29 -0.02
C LEU A 48 0.27 -5.01 0.19
N VAL A 49 -0.49 -4.60 -0.81
CA VAL A 49 -1.42 -3.45 -0.72
C VAL A 49 -2.51 -3.71 0.33
N GLY A 50 -3.02 -4.94 0.42
CA GLY A 50 -3.93 -5.35 1.48
C GLY A 50 -3.31 -5.21 2.88
N LEU A 51 -2.05 -5.64 3.06
CA LEU A 51 -1.31 -5.47 4.31
C LEU A 51 -1.16 -3.99 4.67
N PHE A 52 -0.82 -3.14 3.70
CA PHE A 52 -0.75 -1.69 3.90
C PHE A 52 -2.11 -1.10 4.29
N ALA A 53 -3.20 -1.50 3.63
CA ALA A 53 -4.54 -1.03 3.96
C ALA A 53 -4.92 -1.35 5.42
N VAL A 54 -4.63 -2.57 5.88
CA VAL A 54 -4.81 -2.96 7.29
C VAL A 54 -3.94 -2.09 8.21
N GLY A 55 -2.68 -1.86 7.84
CA GLY A 55 -1.77 -0.96 8.56
C GLY A 55 -2.34 0.45 8.72
N TYR A 56 -2.85 1.05 7.63
CA TYR A 56 -3.46 2.39 7.66
C TYR A 56 -4.74 2.44 8.51
N ILE A 57 -5.60 1.41 8.46
CA ILE A 57 -6.77 1.32 9.34
C ILE A 57 -6.37 1.19 10.81
N SER A 58 -5.23 0.57 11.10
CA SER A 58 -4.71 0.41 12.45
C SER A 58 -3.99 1.66 13.02
N THR A 59 -3.64 2.64 12.18
CA THR A 59 -2.95 3.88 12.62
C THR A 59 -3.61 4.63 13.79
N PRO A 60 -4.95 4.79 13.90
CA PRO A 60 -5.56 5.41 15.07
C PRO A 60 -5.33 4.64 16.39
N PHE A 61 -5.05 3.33 16.32
CA PHE A 61 -4.76 2.49 17.49
C PHE A 61 -3.28 2.52 17.92
N PHE A 62 -2.39 3.10 17.11
CA PHE A 62 -0.96 3.13 17.40
C PHE A 62 -0.60 4.03 18.58
N SER A 63 -1.43 5.03 18.89
CA SER A 63 -1.25 5.91 20.06
C SER A 63 -1.37 5.19 21.41
N ALA A 64 -2.07 4.04 21.44
CA ALA A 64 -2.26 3.22 22.63
C ALA A 64 -1.20 2.11 22.78
N MET A 65 -0.28 1.94 21.83
CA MET A 65 0.71 0.86 21.85
C MET A 65 2.05 1.28 22.49
N PRO A 66 2.78 0.34 23.11
CA PRO A 66 4.16 0.58 23.56
C PRO A 66 5.07 0.96 22.39
N GLU A 67 6.00 1.90 22.61
CA GLU A 67 6.92 2.38 21.57
C GLU A 67 7.76 1.27 20.93
N SER A 68 8.15 0.24 21.68
CA SER A 68 8.92 -0.89 21.15
C SER A 68 8.17 -1.66 20.07
N ILE A 69 6.87 -1.89 20.27
CA ILE A 69 5.99 -2.56 19.32
C ILE A 69 5.73 -1.64 18.12
N LEU A 70 5.49 -0.35 18.36
CA LEU A 70 5.29 0.63 17.29
C LEU A 70 6.50 0.67 16.34
N ARG A 71 7.72 0.73 16.88
CA ARG A 71 8.96 0.74 16.07
C ARG A 71 9.10 -0.55 15.26
N LEU A 72 8.78 -1.71 15.84
CA LEU A 72 8.81 -2.98 15.13
C LEU A 72 7.81 -3.00 13.97
N VAL A 73 6.56 -2.57 14.21
CA VAL A 73 5.52 -2.49 13.18
C VAL A 73 5.94 -1.54 12.06
N VAL A 74 6.45 -0.35 12.39
CA VAL A 74 6.95 0.62 11.40
C VAL A 74 8.10 0.02 10.59
N ALA A 75 9.06 -0.65 11.23
CA ALA A 75 10.17 -1.31 10.52
C ALA A 75 9.67 -2.40 9.56
N CYS A 76 8.69 -3.22 9.96
CA CYS A 76 8.04 -4.20 9.09
C CYS A 76 7.34 -3.52 7.91
N ILE A 77 6.58 -2.44 8.14
CA ILE A 77 5.91 -1.67 7.08
C ILE A 77 6.93 -1.12 6.08
N PHE A 78 8.05 -0.56 6.55
CA PHE A 78 9.12 -0.08 5.66
C PHE A 78 9.75 -1.22 4.86
N PHE A 79 9.99 -2.38 5.48
CA PHE A 79 10.54 -3.55 4.78
C PHE A 79 9.60 -4.07 3.69
N PHE A 80 8.31 -4.25 4.01
CA PHE A 80 7.32 -4.63 3.00
C PHE A 80 7.13 -3.54 1.94
N GLY A 81 7.28 -2.27 2.29
CA GLY A 81 7.27 -1.15 1.36
C GLY A 81 8.42 -1.21 0.35
N ALA A 82 9.62 -1.58 0.78
CA ALA A 82 10.74 -1.79 -0.13
C ALA A 82 10.47 -2.95 -1.11
N ILE A 83 9.87 -4.05 -0.64
CA ILE A 83 9.44 -5.17 -1.49
C ILE A 83 8.38 -4.71 -2.50
N TYR A 84 7.41 -3.89 -2.06
CA TYR A 84 6.37 -3.33 -2.93
C TYR A 84 6.98 -2.54 -4.09
N VAL A 85 7.90 -1.63 -3.78
CA VAL A 85 8.58 -0.81 -4.79
C VAL A 85 9.37 -1.70 -5.76
N LEU A 86 10.11 -2.69 -5.25
CA LEU A 86 10.85 -3.64 -6.10
C LEU A 86 9.94 -4.37 -7.10
N ILE A 87 8.81 -4.90 -6.63
CA ILE A 87 7.84 -5.61 -7.48
C ILE A 87 7.25 -4.63 -8.51
N THR A 88 6.89 -3.42 -8.07
CA THR A 88 6.29 -2.39 -8.93
C THR A 88 7.24 -2.01 -10.07
N VAL A 89 8.52 -1.76 -9.77
CA VAL A 89 9.55 -1.44 -10.78
C VAL A 89 9.74 -2.59 -11.76
N LYS A 90 9.82 -3.85 -11.27
CA LYS A 90 9.92 -5.04 -12.14
C LYS A 90 8.69 -5.18 -13.04
N LEU A 91 7.51 -4.87 -12.52
CA LEU A 91 6.26 -4.99 -13.26
C LEU A 91 6.17 -3.93 -14.36
N ILE A 92 6.52 -2.67 -14.05
CA ILE A 92 6.61 -1.59 -15.04
C ILE A 92 7.63 -1.95 -16.14
N TYR A 93 8.82 -2.42 -15.76
CA TYR A 93 9.85 -2.82 -16.73
C TYR A 93 9.34 -3.89 -17.70
N ARG A 94 8.65 -4.92 -17.16
CA ARG A 94 8.06 -5.98 -17.99
C ARG A 94 6.97 -5.45 -18.92
N VAL A 95 6.09 -4.59 -18.43
CA VAL A 95 5.04 -3.96 -19.26
C VAL A 95 5.65 -3.13 -20.38
N ILE A 96 6.72 -2.38 -20.12
CA ILE A 96 7.42 -1.61 -21.15
C ILE A 96 8.02 -2.53 -22.22
N GLN A 97 8.64 -3.65 -21.84
CA GLN A 97 9.15 -4.62 -22.81
C GLN A 97 8.03 -5.19 -23.68
N GLU A 98 6.92 -5.59 -23.07
CA GLU A 98 5.79 -6.25 -23.74
C GLU A 98 4.99 -5.31 -24.67
N VAL A 99 5.09 -3.99 -24.49
CA VAL A 99 4.50 -2.97 -25.38
C VAL A 99 5.45 -2.58 -26.52
N MET A 100 6.75 -2.76 -26.33
CA MET A 100 7.78 -2.30 -27.26
C MET A 100 8.25 -3.41 -28.23
N ASP A 101 7.95 -4.68 -27.91
CA ASP A 101 7.97 -5.83 -28.83
C ASP A 101 6.67 -5.93 -29.65
#